data_AF-A0A3P1CP27-F1
#
_entry.id   AF-A0A3P1CP27-F1
#
_cell.length_a   1.000
_cell.length_b   1.000
_cell.length_c   1.000
_cell.angle_alpha   90.00
_cell.angle_beta   90.00
_cell.angle_gamma   90.00
#
_symmetry.space_group_name_H-M   'P 1'
#
loop_
_entity.id
_entity.type
_entity.pdbx_description
1 polymer ?
#
loop_
_entity_poly.entity_id
_entity_poly.type
_entity_poly.pdbx_seq_one_letter_code
_entity_poly.pdbx_strand_id
1 'polypeptide(L)'
;MAFTPVLLALAAAPKLYTIYERKQIQNDQAFTVGTIERFNYERRKVRDVYRVDVQYNVDGKVFTAKSRAFWKLTKWQLDSVMKQKLPVVYEKSDPSNSIVLSTEERFGQFGLMLPDSLIWTRQYFY
;
A
#
# COMPACT_ATOMS: atom_id res chain seq x y z
N MET A 1 -16.85 -35.93 18.63
CA MET A 1 -16.78 -34.47 18.67
C MET A 1 -15.92 -34.01 17.51
N ALA A 2 -16.53 -33.53 16.41
CA ALA A 2 -15.82 -33.09 15.21
C ALA A 2 -16.06 -31.59 15.03
N PHE A 3 -15.21 -30.76 15.63
CA PHE A 3 -15.22 -29.30 15.52
C PHE A 3 -13.82 -28.83 15.13
N THR A 4 -13.38 -29.17 13.91
CA THR A 4 -12.05 -28.82 13.42
C THR A 4 -11.92 -28.39 11.94
N PRO A 5 -12.98 -28.29 11.09
CA PRO A 5 -12.81 -27.71 9.74
C PRO A 5 -13.10 -26.20 9.67
N VAL A 6 -13.89 -25.63 10.59
CA VAL A 6 -14.37 -24.23 10.49
C VAL A 6 -13.27 -23.21 10.81
N LEU A 7 -12.36 -23.52 11.73
CA LEU A 7 -11.30 -22.60 12.16
C LEU A 7 -10.22 -22.37 11.08
N LEU A 8 -9.92 -23.38 10.26
CA LEU A 8 -8.98 -23.26 9.14
C LEU A 8 -9.54 -22.40 7.99
N ALA A 9 -10.84 -22.49 7.73
CA ALA A 9 -11.51 -21.66 6.72
C ALA A 9 -11.52 -20.17 7.10
N LEU A 10 -11.77 -19.85 8.38
CA LEU A 10 -11.73 -18.47 8.88
C LEU A 10 -10.31 -17.88 8.90
N ALA A 11 -9.28 -18.68 9.17
CA ALA A 11 -7.89 -18.22 9.14
C ALA A 11 -7.38 -17.93 7.70
N ALA A 12 -7.92 -18.61 6.70
CA ALA A 12 -7.57 -18.41 5.29
C ALA A 12 -8.36 -17.27 4.62
N ALA A 13 -9.57 -16.95 5.11
CA ALA A 13 -10.44 -15.92 4.53
C ALA A 13 -9.75 -14.54 4.33
N PRO A 14 -8.97 -13.99 5.28
CA PRO A 14 -8.29 -12.70 5.08
C PRO A 14 -7.20 -12.76 3.98
N LYS A 15 -6.52 -13.91 3.88
CA LYS A 15 -5.49 -14.11 2.85
C LYS A 15 -6.12 -14.26 1.47
N LEU A 16 -7.21 -15.01 1.36
CA LEU A 16 -7.94 -15.18 0.10
C LEU A 16 -8.58 -13.87 -0.36
N TYR A 17 -9.16 -13.10 0.56
CA TYR A 17 -9.74 -11.79 0.28
C TYR A 17 -8.71 -10.81 -0.27
N THR A 18 -7.54 -10.70 0.37
CA THR A 18 -6.45 -9.83 -0.12
C THR A 18 -5.85 -10.29 -1.45
N ILE A 19 -5.86 -11.59 -1.75
CA ILE A 19 -5.47 -12.12 -3.07
C ILE A 19 -6.52 -11.74 -4.12
N TYR A 20 -7.81 -11.85 -3.78
CA TYR A 20 -8.91 -11.49 -4.66
C TYR A 20 -8.90 -10.00 -5.01
N GLU A 21 -8.78 -9.11 -4.02
CA GLU A 21 -8.68 -7.66 -4.22
C GLU A 21 -7.50 -7.29 -5.14
N ARG A 22 -6.34 -7.93 -4.96
CA ARG A 22 -5.18 -7.70 -5.84
C ARG A 22 -5.43 -8.12 -7.28
N LYS A 23 -6.13 -9.24 -7.49
CA LYS A 23 -6.53 -9.69 -8.83
C LYS A 23 -7.51 -8.73 -9.48
N GLN A 24 -8.42 -8.14 -8.71
CA GLN A 24 -9.37 -7.16 -9.24
C GLN A 24 -8.67 -5.89 -9.72
N ILE A 25 -7.73 -5.34 -8.93
CA ILE A 25 -6.90 -4.21 -9.40
C ILE A 25 -6.18 -4.59 -10.70
N GLN A 26 -5.58 -5.77 -10.81
CA GLN A 26 -4.86 -6.17 -12.04
C GLN A 26 -5.75 -6.24 -13.29
N ASN A 27 -7.02 -6.60 -13.13
CA ASN A 27 -7.97 -6.73 -14.24
C ASN A 27 -8.62 -5.39 -14.64
N ASP A 28 -8.80 -4.47 -13.68
CA ASP A 28 -9.48 -3.18 -13.88
C ASP A 28 -8.69 -2.00 -13.28
N GLN A 29 -7.39 -1.95 -13.58
CA GLN A 29 -6.49 -0.91 -13.04
C GLN A 29 -6.71 0.46 -13.69
N ALA A 30 -6.64 1.49 -12.84
CA ALA A 30 -6.30 2.85 -13.21
C ALA A 30 -5.15 3.37 -12.36
N PHE A 31 -4.49 4.42 -12.87
CA PHE A 31 -3.33 5.04 -12.25
C PHE A 31 -3.65 6.48 -11.88
N THR A 32 -3.16 6.90 -10.72
CA THR A 32 -3.22 8.28 -10.27
C THR A 32 -1.98 8.60 -9.44
N VAL A 33 -1.89 9.83 -8.97
CA VAL A 33 -0.82 10.28 -8.09
C VAL A 33 -1.44 10.69 -6.76
N GLY A 34 -0.93 10.08 -5.69
CA GLY A 34 -1.30 10.45 -4.33
C GLY A 34 -0.18 11.19 -3.62
N THR A 35 -0.54 11.84 -2.52
CA THR A 35 0.33 12.64 -1.66
C THR A 35 0.47 11.95 -0.31
N ILE A 36 1.69 11.85 0.21
CA ILE A 36 1.92 11.34 1.56
C ILE A 36 1.41 12.36 2.57
N GLU A 37 0.42 11.96 3.36
CA GLU A 37 -0.29 12.84 4.30
C GLU A 37 -0.02 12.51 5.76
N ARG A 38 0.31 11.24 6.07
CA ARG A 38 0.49 10.82 7.46
C ARG A 38 1.41 9.62 7.59
N PHE A 39 2.20 9.65 8.65
CA PHE A 39 2.91 8.48 9.18
C PHE A 39 2.32 8.12 10.54
N ASN A 40 2.00 6.84 10.73
CA ASN A 40 1.57 6.29 12.01
C ASN A 40 2.51 5.17 12.41
N TYR A 41 3.21 5.32 13.53
CA TYR A 41 4.03 4.25 14.07
C TYR A 41 3.12 3.14 14.60
N GLU A 42 3.34 1.92 14.12
CA GLU A 42 2.62 0.72 14.55
C GLU A 42 3.61 -0.31 15.08
N ARG A 43 3.61 -0.51 16.40
CA ARG A 43 4.34 -1.61 17.04
C ARG A 43 3.57 -2.91 16.84
N ARG A 44 4.15 -3.88 16.14
CA ARG A 44 3.58 -5.23 15.97
C ARG A 44 4.44 -6.26 16.68
N LYS A 45 3.83 -7.40 17.04
CA LYS A 45 4.53 -8.53 17.68
C LYS A 45 5.80 -9.01 16.95
N VAL A 46 5.86 -8.84 15.62
CA VAL A 46 6.93 -9.38 14.77
C VAL A 46 7.89 -8.29 14.26
N ARG A 47 7.41 -7.09 13.98
CA ARG A 47 8.22 -5.98 13.46
C ARG A 47 7.48 -4.66 13.60
N ASP A 48 8.19 -3.64 14.05
CA ASP A 48 7.71 -2.27 14.02
C ASP A 48 7.69 -1.73 12.59
N VAL A 49 6.69 -0.92 12.27
CA VAL A 49 6.56 -0.29 10.95
C VAL A 49 5.98 1.11 11.10
N TYR A 50 6.29 1.99 10.15
CA TYR A 50 5.45 3.16 9.92
C TYR A 50 4.39 2.81 8.88
N ARG A 51 3.12 2.99 9.23
CA ARG A 51 2.01 3.02 8.29
C ARG A 51 1.98 4.38 7.62
N VAL A 52 2.00 4.36 6.28
CA VAL A 52 2.00 5.56 5.46
C VAL A 52 0.63 5.69 4.81
N ASP A 53 0.00 6.84 5.03
CA ASP A 53 -1.27 7.18 4.40
C ASP A 53 -0.99 8.09 3.21
N VAL A 54 -1.39 7.63 2.03
CA VAL A 54 -1.25 8.36 0.76
C VAL A 54 -2.64 8.73 0.28
N GLN A 55 -2.95 10.03 0.28
CA GLN A 55 -4.24 10.52 -0.19
C GLN A 55 -4.21 10.83 -1.67
N TYR A 56 -5.26 10.47 -2.39
CA TYR A 56 -5.40 10.76 -3.82
C TYR A 56 -6.86 11.07 -4.14
N ASN A 57 -7.08 11.67 -5.31
CA ASN A 57 -8.40 12.09 -5.76
C ASN A 57 -8.82 11.28 -7.00
N VAL A 58 -10.07 10.82 -7.00
CA VAL A 58 -10.75 10.23 -8.16
C VAL A 58 -12.12 10.89 -8.27
N ASP A 59 -12.38 11.56 -9.38
CA ASP A 59 -13.65 12.25 -9.68
C ASP A 59 -14.16 13.16 -8.56
N GLY A 60 -13.26 13.93 -7.96
CA GLY A 60 -13.56 14.88 -6.88
C GLY A 60 -13.65 14.25 -5.49
N LYS A 61 -13.58 12.92 -5.37
CA LYS A 61 -13.60 12.20 -4.09
C LYS A 61 -12.19 11.86 -3.64
N VAL A 62 -11.92 12.03 -2.34
CA VAL A 62 -10.62 11.72 -1.73
C VAL A 62 -10.61 10.30 -1.20
N PHE A 63 -9.59 9.54 -1.56
CA PHE A 63 -9.33 8.18 -1.10
C PHE A 63 -7.98 8.12 -0.40
N THR A 64 -7.75 7.07 0.39
CA THR A 64 -6.49 6.87 1.11
C THR A 64 -5.94 5.47 0.83
N ALA A 65 -4.81 5.41 0.13
CA ALA A 65 -4.05 4.19 -0.04
C ALA A 65 -3.05 4.04 1.13
N LYS A 66 -2.78 2.79 1.53
CA LYS A 66 -1.87 2.49 2.64
C LYS A 66 -0.57 1.90 2.12
N SER A 67 0.57 2.39 2.61
CA SER A 67 1.89 1.79 2.40
C SER A 67 2.61 1.56 3.73
N ARG A 68 3.84 1.04 3.66
CA ARG A 68 4.72 0.80 4.80
C ARG A 68 6.09 1.42 4.55
N ALA A 69 6.60 2.11 5.56
CA ALA A 69 7.96 2.66 5.58
C ALA A 69 8.81 2.02 6.69
N PHE A 70 10.13 2.14 6.56
CA PHE A 70 11.09 1.65 7.54
C PHE A 70 10.85 2.23 8.93
N TRP A 71 10.79 1.40 9.96
CA TRP A 71 10.58 1.85 11.34
C TRP A 71 11.75 2.64 11.94
N LYS A 72 12.94 2.56 11.35
CA LYS A 72 14.16 3.23 11.83
C LYS A 72 14.31 4.67 11.34
N LEU A 73 13.32 5.20 10.61
CA LEU A 73 13.39 6.57 10.08
C LEU A 73 13.39 7.58 11.23
N THR A 74 14.31 8.54 11.16
CA THR A 74 14.32 9.68 12.08
C THR A 74 13.14 10.60 11.78
N LYS A 75 12.78 11.46 12.74
CA LYS A 75 11.73 12.46 12.54
C LYS A 75 12.01 13.34 11.31
N TRP A 76 13.25 13.81 11.15
CA TRP A 76 13.65 14.62 9.99
C TRP A 76 13.49 13.86 8.67
N GLN A 77 13.83 12.56 8.64
CA GLN A 77 13.60 11.73 7.45
C GLN A 77 12.11 11.60 7.14
N LEU A 78 11.26 11.38 8.13
CA LEU A 78 9.80 11.34 7.94
C LEU A 78 9.27 12.68 7.42
N ASP A 79 9.70 13.79 8.03
CA ASP A 79 9.30 15.14 7.63
C ASP A 79 9.76 15.45 6.18
N SER A 80 10.93 14.97 5.76
CA SER A 80 11.46 15.17 4.40
C SER A 80 10.62 14.53 3.29
N VAL A 81 9.86 13.49 3.62
CA VAL A 81 9.01 12.76 2.67
C VAL A 81 7.53 13.08 2.82
N MET A 82 7.15 13.91 3.80
CA MET A 82 5.79 14.44 3.89
C MET A 82 5.46 15.24 2.64
N LYS A 83 4.20 15.14 2.19
CA LYS A 83 3.70 15.79 0.97
C LYS A 83 4.38 15.39 -0.33
N GLN A 84 5.32 14.45 -0.32
CA GLN A 84 5.85 13.87 -1.53
C GLN A 84 4.78 13.07 -2.26
N LYS A 85 4.91 13.02 -3.58
CA LYS A 85 3.97 12.36 -4.47
C LYS A 85 4.42 10.92 -4.75
N LEU A 86 3.48 9.99 -4.70
CA LEU A 86 3.68 8.59 -5.04
C LEU A 86 2.61 8.13 -6.02
N PRO A 87 2.95 7.31 -7.02
CA PRO A 87 1.94 6.71 -7.88
C PRO A 87 1.07 5.75 -7.08
N VAL A 88 -0.21 5.73 -7.41
CA VAL A 88 -1.22 4.84 -6.83
C VAL A 88 -1.93 4.12 -7.97
N VAL A 89 -2.02 2.80 -7.86
CA VAL A 89 -2.90 1.98 -8.70
C VAL A 89 -4.16 1.69 -7.91
N TYR A 90 -5.32 1.81 -8.55
CA TYR A 90 -6.60 1.51 -7.94
C TYR A 90 -7.49 0.78 -8.93
N GLU A 91 -8.49 0.06 -8.41
CA GLU A 91 -9.54 -0.55 -9.20
C GLU A 91 -10.54 0.52 -9.67
N LYS A 92 -10.80 0.65 -10.98
CA LYS A 92 -11.69 1.72 -11.47
C LYS A 92 -13.09 1.60 -10.92
N SER A 93 -13.61 0.37 -10.82
CA SER A 93 -14.95 0.11 -10.30
C SER A 93 -15.08 0.35 -8.78
N ASP A 94 -13.98 0.21 -8.03
CA ASP A 94 -13.89 0.51 -6.60
C ASP A 94 -12.56 1.20 -6.26
N PRO A 95 -12.50 2.54 -6.32
CA PRO A 95 -11.29 3.27 -6.00
C PRO A 95 -10.85 3.12 -4.54
N SER A 96 -11.62 2.53 -3.63
CA SER A 96 -11.11 2.26 -2.29
C SER A 96 -10.06 1.14 -2.29
N ASN A 97 -10.16 0.20 -3.22
CA ASN A 97 -9.21 -0.88 -3.43
C ASN A 97 -7.99 -0.36 -4.21
N SER A 98 -6.88 -0.14 -3.50
CA SER A 98 -5.73 0.58 -4.05
C SER A 98 -4.38 0.16 -3.46
N ILE A 99 -3.33 0.39 -4.25
CA ILE A 99 -1.94 0.05 -3.93
C ILE A 99 -1.03 1.24 -4.26
N VAL A 100 -0.21 1.64 -3.29
CA VAL A 100 0.85 2.63 -3.49
C VAL A 100 2.06 1.98 -4.14
N LEU A 101 2.52 2.53 -5.26
CA LEU A 101 3.75 2.11 -5.92
C LEU A 101 4.93 2.87 -5.31
N SER A 102 5.58 2.24 -4.33
CA SER A 102 6.70 2.85 -3.59
C SER A 102 7.98 2.01 -3.62
N THR A 103 7.93 0.78 -4.13
CA THR A 103 9.07 -0.14 -4.17
C THR A 103 9.06 -0.94 -5.48
N GLU A 104 10.22 -1.47 -5.88
CA GLU A 104 10.35 -2.30 -7.08
C GLU A 104 9.39 -3.48 -7.09
N GLU A 105 9.20 -4.15 -5.94
CA GLU A 105 8.24 -5.25 -5.82
C GLU A 105 6.82 -4.80 -6.20
N ARG A 106 6.42 -3.60 -5.76
CA ARG A 106 5.10 -3.05 -6.08
C ARG A 106 4.95 -2.69 -7.54
N PHE A 107 5.99 -2.11 -8.16
CA PHE A 107 5.98 -1.86 -9.60
C PHE A 107 5.94 -3.18 -10.40
N GLY A 108 6.76 -4.16 -10.00
CA GLY A 108 6.84 -5.47 -10.65
C GLY A 108 5.53 -6.28 -10.59
N GLN A 109 4.71 -6.11 -9.55
CA GLN A 109 3.36 -6.69 -9.45
C GLN A 109 2.43 -6.28 -10.60
N PHE A 110 2.74 -5.17 -11.29
CA PHE A 110 1.99 -4.64 -12.43
C PHE A 110 2.80 -4.66 -13.74
N GLY A 111 3.95 -5.36 -13.77
CA GLY A 111 4.83 -5.42 -14.95
C GLY A 111 5.52 -4.09 -15.26
N LEU A 112 5.63 -3.20 -14.27
CA LEU A 112 6.27 -1.89 -14.42
C LEU A 112 7.68 -1.91 -13.81
N MET A 113 8.54 -1.02 -14.32
CA MET A 113 9.84 -0.74 -13.70
C MET A 113 9.73 0.45 -12.74
N LEU A 114 10.51 0.45 -11.67
CA LEU A 114 10.63 1.63 -10.79
C LEU A 114 11.34 2.75 -11.58
N PRO A 115 10.70 3.91 -11.80
CA PRO A 115 11.32 4.99 -12.56
C PRO A 115 12.39 5.72 -11.73
N ASP A 116 13.37 6.31 -12.42
CA ASP A 116 14.49 7.00 -11.78
C ASP A 116 14.06 8.12 -10.84
N SER A 117 12.97 8.82 -11.18
CA SER A 117 12.36 9.88 -10.35
C SER A 117 11.87 9.39 -8.98
N LEU A 118 11.74 8.08 -8.79
CA LEU A 118 11.32 7.44 -7.55
C LEU A 118 12.42 6.60 -6.90
N ILE A 119 13.67 6.64 -7.37
CA ILE A 119 14.78 5.88 -6.74
C ILE A 119 14.94 6.23 -5.26
N TRP A 120 14.67 7.48 -4.88
CA TRP A 120 14.74 7.93 -3.49
C TRP A 120 13.84 7.10 -2.55
N THR A 121 12.74 6.52 -3.04
CA THR A 121 11.82 5.73 -2.20
C THR A 121 12.49 4.51 -1.59
N ARG A 122 13.54 3.96 -2.21
CA ARG A 122 14.32 2.82 -1.68
C ARG A 122 14.89 3.07 -0.29
N GLN A 123 15.13 4.33 0.08
CA GLN A 123 15.67 4.70 1.39
C GLN A 123 14.60 4.70 2.49
N TYR A 124 13.32 4.75 2.12
CA TYR A 124 12.21 4.97 3.03
C TYR A 124 11.20 3.81 3.05
N PHE A 125 11.02 3.13 1.92
CA PHE A 125 9.99 2.12 1.69
C PHE A 125 10.62 0.74 1.44
N TYR A 126 10.01 -0.30 2.02
CA TYR A 126 10.44 -1.71 1.95
C TYR A 126 9.37 -2.56 1.27
#